data_AF-A0A8H5T575-F1
#
_entry.id   AF-A0A8H5T575-F1
#
_cell.length_a   1.000
_cell.length_b   1.000
_cell.length_c   1.000
_cell.angle_alpha   90.00
_cell.angle_beta   90.00
_cell.angle_gamma   90.00
#
_symmetry.space_group_name_H-M   'P 1'
#
loop_
_entity.id
_entity.type
_entity.pdbx_description
1 polymer ?
#
loop_
_entity_poly.entity_id
_entity_poly.type
_entity_poly.pdbx_seq_one_letter_code
_entity_poly.pdbx_strand_id
1 'polypeptide(L)'
;MGFSELAIYALGLACIARSIMAFTNPQAEYALNGLKHTATSKDDPSSAPIYMLGTWEVSVGILLWAHQMNENRNGVTTLLGLMGLYKAGIAILLWKMGSETSKVAGNVATAVVLLAWAGLRS
;
A
#
# COMPACT_ATOMS: atom_id res chain seq x y z
N MET A 1 -6.07 -21.59 11.83
CA MET A 1 -5.43 -20.36 11.35
C MET A 1 -5.89 -19.21 12.23
N GLY A 2 -4.98 -18.50 12.87
CA GLY A 2 -5.32 -17.39 13.79
C GLY A 2 -5.81 -16.16 13.01
N PHE A 3 -6.61 -15.29 13.67
CA PHE A 3 -7.10 -14.04 13.05
C PHE A 3 -5.98 -13.20 12.44
N SER A 4 -4.84 -13.10 13.14
CA SER A 4 -3.68 -12.37 12.64
C SER A 4 -3.09 -12.95 11.36
N GLU A 5 -3.05 -14.28 11.23
CA GLU A 5 -2.49 -14.94 10.04
C GLU A 5 -3.40 -14.68 8.85
N LEU A 6 -4.72 -14.82 9.06
CA LEU A 6 -5.75 -14.49 8.06
C LEU A 6 -5.61 -13.03 7.60
N ALA A 7 -5.42 -12.11 8.53
CA ALA A 7 -5.25 -10.70 8.22
C ALA A 7 -3.97 -10.41 7.42
N ILE A 8 -2.85 -11.11 7.67
CA ILE A 8 -1.64 -10.97 6.85
C ILE A 8 -1.84 -11.49 5.43
N TYR A 9 -2.47 -12.66 5.26
CA TYR A 9 -2.78 -13.18 3.92
C TYR A 9 -3.77 -12.27 3.18
N ALA A 10 -4.79 -11.76 3.87
CA ALA A 10 -5.76 -10.83 3.30
C ALA A 10 -5.10 -9.50 2.91
N LEU A 11 -4.18 -8.98 3.73
CA LEU A 11 -3.40 -7.80 3.40
C LEU A 11 -2.55 -8.03 2.14
N GLY A 12 -1.84 -9.16 2.05
CA GLY A 12 -1.06 -9.52 0.86
C GLY A 12 -1.91 -9.62 -0.40
N LEU A 13 -3.08 -10.26 -0.31
CA LEU A 13 -4.05 -10.33 -1.42
C LEU A 13 -4.58 -8.95 -1.82
N ALA A 14 -4.87 -8.08 -0.85
CA ALA A 14 -5.33 -6.73 -1.11
C ALA A 14 -4.28 -5.90 -1.86
N CYS A 15 -3.00 -6.04 -1.51
CA CYS A 15 -1.89 -5.41 -2.23
C CYS A 15 -1.81 -5.89 -3.69
N ILE A 16 -1.91 -7.21 -3.92
CA ILE A 16 -1.92 -7.78 -5.27
C ILE A 16 -3.13 -7.26 -6.07
N ALA A 17 -4.32 -7.25 -5.47
CA ALA A 17 -5.54 -6.75 -6.12
C ALA A 17 -5.42 -5.28 -6.51
N ARG A 18 -4.89 -4.43 -5.62
CA ARG A 18 -4.61 -3.02 -5.92
C ARG A 18 -3.59 -2.87 -7.04
N SER A 19 -2.55 -3.70 -7.07
CA SER A 19 -1.57 -3.70 -8.17
C SER A 19 -2.21 -3.98 -9.53
N ILE A 20 -3.08 -4.99 -9.60
CA ILE A 20 -3.84 -5.29 -10.82
C ILE A 20 -4.69 -4.08 -11.24
N MET A 21 -5.34 -3.40 -10.29
CA MET A 21 -6.10 -2.18 -10.58
C MET A 21 -5.21 -1.05 -11.09
N ALA A 22 -4.03 -0.85 -10.52
CA ALA A 22 -3.07 0.15 -10.97
C ALA A 22 -2.62 -0.06 -12.42
N PHE A 23 -2.44 -1.31 -12.86
CA PHE A 23 -2.06 -1.62 -14.24
C PHE A 23 -3.23 -1.61 -15.22
N THR A 24 -4.45 -1.89 -14.77
CA THR A 24 -5.63 -2.01 -15.65
C THR A 24 -6.44 -0.72 -15.75
N ASN A 25 -6.46 0.10 -14.69
CA ASN A 25 -7.22 1.34 -14.59
C ASN A 25 -6.48 2.38 -13.71
N PRO A 26 -5.35 2.94 -14.20
CA PRO A 26 -4.55 3.88 -13.41
C PRO A 26 -5.31 5.17 -13.04
N GLN A 27 -6.31 5.57 -13.84
CA GLN A 27 -7.14 6.75 -13.57
C GLN A 27 -8.00 6.56 -12.32
N ALA A 28 -8.60 5.38 -12.15
CA ALA A 28 -9.33 5.05 -10.94
C ALA A 28 -8.41 5.11 -9.71
N GLU A 29 -7.17 4.62 -9.82
CA GLU A 29 -6.19 4.72 -8.74
C GLU A 29 -5.78 6.16 -8.43
N TYR A 30 -5.64 7.04 -9.42
CA TYR A 30 -5.42 8.48 -9.16
C TYR A 30 -6.53 9.09 -8.31
N ALA A 31 -7.79 8.84 -8.68
CA ALA A 31 -8.95 9.30 -7.92
C ALA A 31 -9.01 8.70 -6.51
N LEU A 32 -8.75 7.39 -6.38
CA LEU A 32 -8.73 6.69 -5.10
C LEU A 32 -7.64 7.21 -4.16
N ASN A 33 -6.49 7.61 -4.70
CA ASN A 33 -5.37 8.14 -3.91
C ASN A 33 -5.45 9.66 -3.69
N GLY A 34 -6.50 10.33 -4.20
CA GLY A 34 -6.68 11.79 -4.02
C GLY A 34 -5.63 12.61 -4.76
N LEU A 35 -5.04 12.04 -5.80
CA LEU A 35 -4.03 12.65 -6.64
C LEU A 35 -4.73 13.31 -7.83
N LYS A 36 -4.58 14.63 -7.94
CA LYS A 36 -5.07 15.36 -9.12
C LYS A 36 -4.21 14.96 -10.31
N HIS A 37 -4.85 14.54 -11.39
CA HIS A 37 -4.15 14.08 -12.57
C HIS A 37 -4.83 14.57 -13.84
N THR A 38 -4.00 14.89 -14.84
CA THR A 38 -4.45 15.37 -16.15
C THR A 38 -4.43 14.27 -17.22
N ALA A 39 -4.01 13.03 -16.92
CA ALA A 39 -4.01 11.99 -17.96
C ALA A 39 -5.43 11.68 -18.42
N THR A 40 -5.54 11.62 -19.73
CA THR A 40 -6.75 11.28 -20.46
C THR A 40 -6.79 9.82 -20.89
N SER A 41 -5.67 9.08 -20.76
CA SER A 41 -5.50 7.70 -21.26
C SER A 41 -4.57 6.87 -20.37
N LYS A 42 -4.75 5.54 -20.35
CA LYS A 42 -3.88 4.58 -19.64
C LYS A 42 -2.45 4.55 -20.21
N ASP A 43 -2.31 4.90 -21.48
CA ASP A 43 -1.02 4.90 -22.18
C ASP A 43 -0.30 6.25 -22.02
N ASP A 44 -0.87 7.16 -21.24
CA ASP A 44 -0.26 8.45 -20.93
C ASP A 44 1.00 8.22 -20.06
N PRO A 45 2.17 8.73 -20.47
CA PRO A 45 3.42 8.65 -19.70
C PRO A 45 3.28 9.14 -18.26
N SER A 46 2.33 10.05 -18.02
CA SER A 46 2.05 10.58 -16.69
C SER A 46 1.37 9.55 -15.76
N SER A 47 1.00 8.35 -16.24
CA SER A 47 0.57 7.19 -15.41
C SER A 47 1.73 6.44 -14.74
N ALA A 48 2.99 6.75 -15.08
CA ALA A 48 4.16 6.06 -14.53
C ALA A 48 4.23 5.98 -12.99
N PRO A 49 3.86 7.02 -12.21
CA PRO A 49 3.82 6.93 -10.74
C PRO A 49 2.85 5.86 -10.22
N ILE A 50 1.71 5.68 -10.88
CA ILE A 50 0.73 4.65 -10.51
C ILE A 50 1.25 3.25 -10.86
N TYR A 51 1.95 3.09 -11.99
CA TYR A 51 2.60 1.82 -12.31
C TYR A 51 3.71 1.47 -11.32
N MET A 52 4.51 2.46 -10.87
CA MET A 52 5.48 2.24 -9.79
C MET A 52 4.82 1.82 -8.48
N LEU A 53 3.68 2.45 -8.12
CA LEU A 53 2.87 2.05 -6.98
C LEU A 53 2.33 0.63 -7.14
N GLY A 54 1.86 0.27 -8.34
CA GLY A 54 1.42 -1.09 -8.66
C GLY A 54 2.54 -2.11 -8.45
N THR A 55 3.74 -1.85 -8.99
CA THR A 55 4.92 -2.72 -8.81
C THR A 55 5.31 -2.88 -7.34
N TRP A 56 5.24 -1.80 -6.56
CA TRP A 56 5.48 -1.84 -5.12
C TRP A 56 4.48 -2.75 -4.40
N GLU A 57 3.18 -2.54 -4.63
CA GLU A 57 2.11 -3.28 -3.95
C GLU A 57 2.16 -4.78 -4.29
N VAL A 58 2.38 -5.16 -5.54
CA VAL A 58 2.51 -6.61 -5.89
C VAL A 58 3.76 -7.22 -5.26
N SER A 59 4.89 -6.49 -5.25
CA SER A 59 6.14 -6.99 -4.67
C SER A 59 6.00 -7.24 -3.18
N VAL A 60 5.45 -6.27 -2.43
CA VAL A 60 5.20 -6.42 -0.99
C VAL A 60 4.14 -7.48 -0.71
N GLY A 61 3.07 -7.55 -1.51
CA GLY A 61 2.02 -8.55 -1.35
C GLY A 61 2.52 -9.99 -1.52
N ILE A 62 3.33 -10.25 -2.55
CA ILE A 62 3.97 -11.55 -2.76
C ILE A 62 4.95 -11.87 -1.62
N LEU A 63 5.78 -10.90 -1.20
CA LEU A 63 6.72 -11.12 -0.10
C LEU A 63 6.00 -11.41 1.21
N LEU A 64 4.89 -10.72 1.52
CA LEU A 64 4.08 -11.02 2.70
C LEU A 64 3.56 -12.45 2.67
N TRP A 65 3.04 -12.89 1.53
CA TRP A 65 2.60 -14.28 1.34
C TRP A 65 3.75 -15.27 1.54
N ALA A 66 4.88 -15.05 0.87
CA ALA A 66 6.03 -15.94 0.94
C ALA A 66 6.57 -16.05 2.38
N HIS A 67 6.74 -14.93 3.08
CA HIS A 67 7.20 -14.96 4.47
C HIS A 67 6.17 -15.59 5.41
N GLN A 68 4.88 -15.34 5.20
CA GLN A 68 3.81 -15.95 6.01
C GLN A 68 3.73 -17.47 5.80
N MET A 69 3.88 -17.96 4.57
CA MET A 69 3.89 -19.40 4.24
C MET A 69 5.10 -20.13 4.83
N ASN A 70 6.25 -19.46 4.91
CA ASN A 70 7.47 -20.01 5.51
C ASN A 70 7.55 -19.77 7.03
N GLU A 71 6.46 -19.33 7.66
CA GLU A 71 6.39 -18.98 9.09
C GLU A 71 7.47 -17.98 9.55
N ASN A 72 7.99 -17.19 8.61
CA ASN A 72 9.07 -16.22 8.85
C ASN A 72 8.49 -14.91 9.41
N ARG A 73 8.26 -14.92 10.73
CA ARG A 73 7.68 -13.79 11.48
C ARG A 73 8.50 -12.51 11.38
N ASN A 74 9.82 -12.62 11.32
CA ASN A 74 10.71 -11.45 11.21
C ASN A 74 10.52 -10.77 9.85
N GLY A 75 10.40 -11.56 8.77
CA GLY A 75 10.11 -11.05 7.43
C GLY A 75 8.76 -10.33 7.37
N VAL A 76 7.70 -10.94 7.92
CA VAL A 76 6.37 -10.31 7.99
C VAL A 76 6.43 -8.99 8.77
N THR A 77 7.07 -8.99 9.94
CA THR A 77 7.20 -7.80 10.80
C THR A 77 7.95 -6.68 10.10
N THR A 78 9.04 -7.01 9.40
CA THR A 78 9.83 -6.04 8.61
C THR A 78 8.99 -5.42 7.49
N LEU A 79 8.22 -6.24 6.77
CA LEU A 79 7.35 -5.76 5.68
C LEU A 79 6.23 -4.87 6.21
N LEU A 80 5.58 -5.23 7.32
CA LEU A 80 4.58 -4.37 7.97
C LEU A 80 5.17 -3.02 8.36
N GLY A 81 6.38 -3.01 8.94
CA GLY A 81 7.10 -1.79 9.28
C GLY A 81 7.38 -0.93 8.05
N LEU A 82 7.88 -1.53 6.98
CA LEU A 82 8.16 -0.85 5.71
C LEU A 82 6.91 -0.27 5.06
N MET A 83 5.79 -1.02 5.05
CA MET A 83 4.50 -0.54 4.57
C MET A 83 3.98 0.63 5.41
N GLY A 84 4.16 0.55 6.73
CA GLY A 84 3.80 1.63 7.65
C GLY A 84 4.56 2.92 7.36
N LEU A 85 5.88 2.84 7.18
CA LEU A 85 6.72 3.97 6.79
C LEU A 85 6.32 4.53 5.41
N TYR A 86 6.05 3.66 4.45
CA TYR A 86 5.56 4.05 3.13
C TYR A 86 4.26 4.86 3.24
N LYS A 87 3.27 4.38 4.02
CA LYS A 87 2.00 5.09 4.23
C LYS A 87 2.17 6.41 4.97
N ALA A 88 3.09 6.51 5.92
CA ALA A 88 3.43 7.77 6.56
C ALA A 88 4.02 8.77 5.54
N GLY A 89 4.92 8.32 4.67
CA GLY A 89 5.48 9.12 3.58
C GLY A 89 4.40 9.65 2.62
N ILE A 90 3.45 8.80 2.22
CA ILE A 90 2.31 9.20 1.40
C ILE A 90 1.44 10.23 2.12
N ALA A 91 1.16 10.05 3.41
CA ALA A 91 0.39 11.04 4.18
C ALA A 91 1.06 12.42 4.20
N ILE A 92 2.39 12.48 4.41
CA ILE A 92 3.16 13.72 4.37
C ILE A 92 3.09 14.37 2.98
N LEU A 93 3.23 13.57 1.92
CA LEU A 93 3.16 14.06 0.54
C LEU A 93 1.78 14.65 0.24
N LEU A 94 0.70 13.92 0.55
CA LEU A 94 -0.68 14.37 0.32
C LEU A 94 -1.00 15.66 1.09
N TRP A 95 -0.52 15.76 2.34
CA TRP A 95 -0.65 16.99 3.14
C TRP A 95 0.03 18.18 2.45
N LYS A 96 1.28 18.01 1.99
CA LYS A 96 2.02 19.07 1.29
C LYS A 96 1.39 19.50 -0.03
N MET A 97 0.69 18.59 -0.72
CA MET A 97 -0.01 18.90 -1.97
C MET A 97 -1.40 19.52 -1.75
N GLY A 98 -1.85 19.70 -0.49
CA GLY A 98 -3.19 20.19 -0.19
C GLY A 98 -4.30 19.25 -0.66
N SER A 99 -4.05 17.93 -0.61
CA SER A 99 -5.07 16.91 -0.90
C SER A 99 -6.14 16.86 0.21
N GLU A 100 -7.20 16.08 -0.01
CA GLU A 100 -8.30 15.94 0.93
C GLU A 100 -7.82 15.41 2.30
N THR A 101 -8.27 16.05 3.38
CA THR A 101 -7.91 15.67 4.75
C THR A 101 -8.27 14.21 5.07
N SER A 102 -9.36 13.69 4.49
CA SER A 102 -9.79 12.29 4.63
C SER A 102 -8.74 11.31 4.10
N LYS A 103 -8.08 11.62 2.97
CA LYS A 103 -7.03 10.80 2.36
C LYS A 103 -5.75 10.83 3.18
N VAL A 104 -5.39 12.01 3.70
CA VAL A 104 -4.24 12.15 4.62
C VAL A 104 -4.49 11.31 5.87
N ALA A 105 -5.64 11.49 6.52
CA ALA A 105 -6.02 10.77 7.74
C ALA A 105 -6.04 9.25 7.54
N GLY A 106 -6.58 8.77 6.42
CA GLY A 106 -6.59 7.34 6.09
C GLY A 106 -5.18 6.74 5.96
N ASN A 107 -4.23 7.46 5.36
CA ASN A 107 -2.85 7.02 5.27
C ASN A 107 -2.13 7.08 6.63
N VAL A 108 -2.38 8.11 7.45
CA VAL A 108 -1.86 8.18 8.83
C VAL A 108 -2.38 7.02 9.66
N ALA A 109 -3.68 6.77 9.65
CA ALA A 109 -4.29 5.68 10.40
C ALA A 109 -3.69 4.32 9.99
N THR A 110 -3.57 4.08 8.67
CA THR A 110 -2.94 2.87 8.15
C THR A 110 -1.48 2.75 8.59
N ALA A 111 -0.71 3.83 8.52
CA ALA A 111 0.68 3.85 8.96
C ALA A 111 0.82 3.49 10.44
N VAL A 112 0.02 4.11 11.31
CA VAL A 112 0.02 3.85 12.75
C VAL A 112 -0.34 2.40 13.03
N VAL A 113 -1.39 1.86 12.40
CA VAL A 113 -1.79 0.45 12.59
C VAL A 113 -0.67 -0.50 12.20
N LEU A 114 -0.05 -0.31 11.04
CA LEU A 114 1.01 -1.20 10.55
C LEU A 114 2.29 -1.10 11.39
N LEU A 115 2.71 0.12 11.78
CA LEU A 115 3.87 0.34 12.64
C LEU A 115 3.65 -0.19 14.05
N ALA A 116 2.47 0.05 14.64
CA ALA A 116 2.11 -0.49 15.93
C ALA A 116 2.08 -2.02 15.89
N TRP A 117 1.52 -2.62 14.85
CA TRP A 117 1.55 -4.07 14.69
C TRP A 117 3.00 -4.58 14.58
N ALA A 118 3.84 -3.95 13.75
CA ALA A 118 5.23 -4.34 13.63
C ALA A 118 5.98 -4.24 14.97
N GLY A 119 5.80 -3.15 15.73
CA GLY A 119 6.47 -2.96 17.03
C GLY A 119 5.90 -3.80 18.18
N LEU A 120 4.63 -4.18 18.13
CA LEU A 120 4.01 -5.04 19.16
C LEU A 120 4.25 -6.54 18.90
N ARG A 121 4.67 -6.91 17.68
CA ARG A 121 5.04 -8.29 17.30
C ARG A 121 6.54 -8.54 17.17
N SER A 122 7.37 -7.51 17.32
CA SER A 122 8.84 -7.64 17.30
C SER A 122 9.36 -8.32 18.57
#